data_AF-A0A7Y0XC13-F1
#
_entry.id   AF-A0A7Y0XC13-F1
#
_cell.length_a   1.000
_cell.length_b   1.000
_cell.length_c   1.000
_cell.angle_alpha   90.00
_cell.angle_beta   90.00
_cell.angle_gamma   90.00
#
_symmetry.space_group_name_H-M   'P 1'
#
loop_
_entity.id
_entity.type
_entity.pdbx_description
1 polymer ?
#
loop_
_entity_poly.entity_id
_entity_poly.type
_entity_poly.pdbx_seq_one_letter_code
_entity_poly.pdbx_strand_id
1 'polypeptide(L)'
;SLRPGDGIIHSWLNRMLLPDTVGTGGDSHTRFPLGISFPAGSGLVAFAAATGVMPLDMPESILVRFKGEMQPGITLRDLVHAIP
;
A
#
# COMPACT_ATOMS: atom_id res chain seq x y z
N SER A 1 -17.43 -7.51 -9.80
CA SER A 1 -16.07 -8.07 -9.96
C SER A 1 -15.35 -7.30 -11.04
N LEU A 2 -14.02 -7.19 -10.94
CA LEU A 2 -13.17 -6.67 -12.02
C LEU A 2 -13.09 -7.69 -13.15
N ARG A 3 -12.79 -7.21 -14.36
CA ARG A 3 -12.73 -7.97 -15.61
C ARG A 3 -11.40 -7.71 -16.32
N PRO A 4 -10.92 -8.63 -17.18
CA PRO A 4 -9.79 -8.37 -18.05
C PRO A 4 -10.01 -7.08 -18.86
N GLY A 5 -9.03 -6.18 -18.86
CA GLY A 5 -9.12 -4.86 -19.48
C GLY A 5 -9.45 -3.71 -18.52
N ASP A 6 -9.89 -3.99 -17.29
CA ASP A 6 -10.21 -2.93 -16.30
C ASP A 6 -8.94 -2.22 -15.76
N GLY A 7 -7.76 -2.80 -15.95
CA GLY A 7 -6.46 -2.21 -15.60
C GLY A 7 -5.82 -2.77 -14.33
N ILE A 8 -5.00 -1.94 -13.68
CA ILE A 8 -4.15 -2.33 -12.54
C ILE A 8 -4.96 -2.39 -11.25
N ILE A 9 -4.76 -3.45 -10.45
CA ILE A 9 -5.49 -3.71 -9.20
C ILE A 9 -5.49 -2.51 -8.24
N HIS A 10 -4.35 -1.87 -8.00
CA HIS A 10 -4.22 -0.79 -7.01
C HIS A 10 -4.99 0.48 -7.39
N SER A 11 -5.15 0.73 -8.69
CA SER A 11 -6.01 1.80 -9.18
C SER A 11 -7.45 1.60 -8.70
N TRP A 12 -7.95 0.37 -8.67
CA TRP A 12 -9.29 0.04 -8.19
C TRP A 12 -9.36 -0.09 -6.67
N LEU A 13 -8.46 -0.90 -6.09
CA LEU A 13 -8.44 -1.22 -4.67
C LEU A 13 -8.31 0.04 -3.80
N ASN A 14 -7.47 1.00 -4.18
CA ASN A 14 -7.27 2.23 -3.41
C ASN A 14 -8.53 3.09 -3.28
N ARG A 15 -9.54 2.89 -4.14
CA ARG A 15 -10.84 3.57 -4.07
C ARG A 15 -11.84 2.89 -3.14
N MET A 16 -11.50 1.71 -2.62
CA MET A 16 -12.35 0.88 -1.77
C MET A 16 -11.87 0.85 -0.31
N LEU A 17 -10.82 1.64 0.01
CA LEU A 17 -10.22 1.67 1.33
C LEU A 17 -11.02 2.57 2.29
N LEU A 18 -11.04 2.17 3.55
CA LEU A 18 -11.49 3.03 4.65
C LEU A 18 -10.26 3.62 5.37
N PRO A 19 -10.25 4.92 5.67
CA PRO A 19 -9.19 5.52 6.47
C PRO A 19 -8.96 4.78 7.79
N ASP A 20 -7.71 4.78 8.26
CA ASP A 20 -7.29 4.21 9.55
C ASP A 20 -7.60 2.72 9.76
N THR A 21 -7.83 1.96 8.67
CA THR A 21 -7.99 0.50 8.70
C THR A 21 -6.72 -0.24 8.24
N VAL A 22 -6.63 -1.52 8.59
CA VAL A 22 -5.50 -2.41 8.27
C VAL A 22 -5.93 -3.45 7.25
N GLY A 23 -5.06 -3.78 6.28
CA GLY A 23 -5.31 -4.86 5.33
C GLY A 23 -4.07 -5.54 4.76
N THR A 24 -4.29 -6.45 3.82
CA THR A 24 -3.24 -7.21 3.11
C THR A 24 -3.65 -7.48 1.65
N GLY A 25 -2.72 -7.97 0.85
CA GLY A 25 -2.96 -8.36 -0.55
C GLY A 25 -1.84 -9.24 -1.09
N GLY A 26 -2.19 -10.05 -2.10
CA GLY A 26 -1.30 -11.00 -2.76
C GLY A 26 -0.35 -10.40 -3.79
N ASP A 27 -0.05 -9.10 -3.65
CA ASP A 27 0.84 -8.35 -4.53
C ASP A 27 1.75 -7.45 -3.68
N SER A 28 3.04 -7.42 -3.97
CA SER A 28 4.04 -6.70 -3.16
C SER A 28 3.86 -5.17 -3.15
N HIS A 29 3.17 -4.63 -4.15
CA HIS A 29 2.81 -3.21 -4.25
C HIS A 29 1.46 -2.90 -3.62
N THR A 30 0.86 -3.84 -2.88
CA THR A 30 -0.28 -3.55 -1.99
C THR A 30 0.16 -2.62 -0.86
N ARG A 31 0.27 -1.33 -1.17
CA ARG A 31 0.73 -0.24 -0.30
C ARG A 31 -0.35 0.82 -0.27
N PHE A 32 -1.23 0.72 0.73
CA PHE A 32 -2.41 1.57 0.81
C PHE A 32 -2.04 3.04 1.01
N PRO A 33 -2.64 3.96 0.22
CA PRO A 33 -2.50 5.41 0.46
C PRO A 33 -3.36 5.90 1.64
N LEU A 34 -4.33 5.09 2.10
CA LEU A 34 -5.20 5.36 3.26
C LEU A 34 -5.20 4.14 4.18
N GLY A 35 -4.95 4.33 5.47
CA GLY A 35 -4.73 3.22 6.40
C GLY A 35 -3.32 2.61 6.24
N ILE A 36 -3.19 1.30 6.48
CA ILE A 36 -1.91 0.60 6.36
C ILE A 36 -2.10 -0.82 5.81
N SER A 37 -1.13 -1.29 5.02
CA SER A 37 -1.14 -2.65 4.48
C SER A 37 0.19 -3.38 4.64
N PHE A 38 0.10 -4.69 4.88
CA PHE A 38 1.25 -5.60 4.90
C PHE A 38 1.05 -6.67 3.83
N PRO A 39 1.70 -6.56 2.66
CA PRO A 39 1.61 -7.57 1.60
C PRO A 39 2.08 -8.93 2.08
N ALA A 40 1.47 -9.99 1.54
CA ALA A 40 1.84 -11.34 1.89
C ALA A 40 1.69 -12.31 0.71
N GLY A 41 2.32 -13.48 0.83
CA GLY A 41 2.12 -14.58 -0.11
C GLY A 41 0.72 -15.20 0.00
N SER A 42 0.32 -15.96 -1.02
CA SER A 42 -1.05 -16.48 -1.17
C SER A 42 -1.59 -17.24 0.04
N GLY A 43 -0.74 -17.98 0.77
CA GLY A 43 -1.16 -18.72 1.96
C GLY A 43 -1.68 -17.81 3.08
N LEU A 44 -0.94 -16.74 3.39
CA LEU A 44 -1.33 -15.79 4.44
C LEU A 44 -2.50 -14.91 4.00
N VAL A 45 -2.57 -14.56 2.70
CA VAL A 45 -3.72 -13.84 2.14
C VAL A 45 -4.99 -14.70 2.21
N ALA A 46 -4.91 -15.99 1.90
CA ALA A 46 -6.04 -16.90 2.02
C ALA A 46 -6.51 -17.02 3.48
N PHE A 47 -5.58 -17.12 4.42
CA PHE A 47 -5.88 -17.11 5.84
C PHE A 47 -6.58 -15.81 6.28
N ALA A 48 -6.05 -14.65 5.89
CA ALA A 48 -6.61 -13.35 6.25
C ALA A 48 -8.00 -13.13 5.64
N ALA A 49 -8.21 -13.54 4.39
CA ALA A 49 -9.51 -13.46 3.74
C ALA A 49 -10.55 -14.40 4.37
N ALA A 50 -10.13 -15.59 4.83
CA ALA A 50 -11.01 -16.57 5.45
C ALA A 50 -11.39 -16.23 6.89
N THR A 51 -10.47 -15.62 7.65
CA THR A 51 -10.63 -15.41 9.09
C THR A 51 -10.88 -13.95 9.49
N GLY A 52 -10.58 -12.99 8.61
CA GLY A 52 -10.63 -11.56 8.92
C GLY A 52 -9.47 -11.08 9.80
N VAL A 53 -8.47 -11.92 10.08
CA VAL A 53 -7.31 -11.58 10.93
C VAL A 53 -6.00 -12.01 10.27
N MET A 54 -4.89 -11.38 10.64
CA MET A 54 -3.56 -11.68 10.09
C MET A 54 -2.51 -11.66 11.20
N PRO A 55 -1.72 -12.73 11.41
CA PRO A 55 -0.56 -12.68 12.29
C PRO A 55 0.48 -11.69 11.74
N LEU A 56 1.04 -10.88 12.62
CA LEU A 56 2.06 -9.89 12.29
C LEU A 56 2.96 -9.68 13.50
N ASP A 57 4.26 -9.91 13.32
CA ASP A 57 5.27 -9.36 14.23
C ASP A 57 5.49 -7.89 13.85
N MET A 58 5.14 -6.98 14.75
CA MET A 58 5.12 -5.54 14.43
C MET A 58 6.54 -5.04 14.12
N PRO A 59 6.79 -4.49 12.92
CA PRO A 59 8.11 -3.98 12.57
C PRO A 59 8.38 -2.61 13.23
N GLU A 60 9.66 -2.27 13.35
CA GLU A 60 10.07 -0.91 13.71
C GLU A 60 9.70 0.09 12.60
N SER A 61 9.56 1.36 12.99
CA SER A 61 9.18 2.44 12.07
C SER A 61 10.38 3.31 11.70
N ILE A 62 10.43 3.74 10.44
CA ILE A 62 11.38 4.74 9.94
C ILE A 62 10.59 6.01 9.61
N LEU A 63 11.00 7.15 10.19
CA LEU A 63 10.35 8.44 9.95
C LEU A 63 11.05 9.20 8.81
N VAL A 64 10.31 9.47 7.73
CA VAL A 64 10.74 10.38 6.67
C VAL A 64 9.94 11.68 6.75
N ARG A 65 10.64 12.83 6.80
CA ARG A 65 10.01 14.16 6.83
C ARG A 65 10.66 15.09 5.81
N PHE A 66 9.90 15.46 4.78
CA PHE A 66 10.27 16.51 3.85
C PHE A 66 10.07 17.91 4.47
N LYS A 67 10.92 18.87 4.08
CA LYS A 67 10.84 20.29 4.46
C LYS A 67 11.18 21.17 3.26
N GLY A 68 10.63 22.38 3.20
CA GLY A 68 10.83 23.34 2.11
C GLY A 68 9.74 23.29 1.04
N GLU A 69 10.01 23.89 -0.12
CA GLU A 69 9.09 23.96 -1.26
C GLU A 69 9.66 23.21 -2.47
N MET A 70 8.79 22.50 -3.21
CA MET A 70 9.18 21.83 -4.44
C MET A 70 9.64 22.86 -5.47
N GLN A 71 10.82 22.64 -6.04
CA GLN A 71 11.39 23.51 -7.06
C GLN A 71 10.68 23.34 -8.42
N PRO A 72 10.67 24.37 -9.28
CA PRO A 72 10.12 24.26 -10.63
C PRO A 72 10.75 23.09 -11.40
N GLY A 73 9.90 22.25 -12.01
CA GLY A 73 10.32 21.08 -12.78
C GLY A 73 10.57 19.80 -11.97
N ILE A 74 10.59 19.86 -10.64
CA ILE A 74 10.66 18.68 -9.77
C ILE A 74 9.26 18.08 -9.59
N THR A 75 9.16 16.76 -9.69
CA THR A 75 7.91 16.00 -9.55
C THR A 75 7.89 15.16 -8.28
N LEU A 76 6.72 14.65 -7.91
CA LEU A 76 6.59 13.69 -6.79
C LEU A 76 7.43 12.42 -7.01
N ARG A 77 7.65 12.00 -8.26
CA ARG A 77 8.47 10.82 -8.56
C ARG A 77 9.93 11.04 -8.18
N ASP A 78 10.42 12.26 -8.36
CA ASP A 78 11.79 12.64 -7.98
C ASP A 78 11.95 12.61 -6.45
N LEU A 79 10.92 13.03 -5.70
CA LEU A 79 10.92 12.93 -4.24
C LEU A 79 10.94 11.47 -3.75
N VAL A 80 10.25 10.56 -4.44
CA VAL A 80 10.32 9.12 -4.15
C VAL A 80 11.74 8.59 -4.36
N HIS A 81 12.39 8.97 -5.46
CA HIS A 81 13.77 8.55 -5.75
C HIS A 81 14.83 9.23 -4.87
N ALA A 82 14.50 10.33 -4.19
CA ALA A 82 15.40 10.96 -3.22
C ALA A 82 15.49 10.17 -1.91
N ILE A 83 14.58 9.23 -1.66
CA ILE A 83 14.66 8.24 -0.59
C ILE A 83 15.32 6.98 -1.19
N PRO A 84 16.49 6.55 -0.69
CA PRO A 84 17.20 5.37 -1.19
C PRO A 84 16.48 4.05 -0.86
#